data_AF-K5WCW3-F1
#
_entry.id   AF-K5WCW3-F1
#
_cell.length_a   1.000
_cell.length_b   1.000
_cell.length_c   1.000
_cell.angle_alpha   90.00
_cell.angle_beta   90.00
_cell.angle_gamma   90.00
#
_symmetry.space_group_name_H-M   'P 1'
#
loop_
_entity.id
_entity.type
_entity.pdbx_description
1 polymer ?
#
loop_
_entity_poly.entity_id
_entity_poly.type
_entity_poly.pdbx_seq_one_letter_code
_entity_poly.pdbx_strand_id
1 'polypeptide(L)' 'GISGWLRQEYRELELLNEVTRLLYHRKTSTSVGGVIRKQVIYTYRQWMRDDFVPNSMPKHIKWSKEQP' A
#
# COMPACT_ATOMS: atom_id res chain seq x y z
N GLY A 1 16.38 16.23 2.13
CA GLY A 1 15.09 15.53 2.31
C GLY A 1 15.12 14.19 1.60
N ILE A 2 14.26 13.25 2.00
CA ILE A 2 14.05 11.95 1.31
C ILE A 2 13.74 12.15 -0.17
N SER A 3 14.40 11.40 -1.06
CA SER A 3 14.16 11.46 -2.50
C SER A 3 12.76 10.93 -2.86
N GLY A 4 12.19 11.38 -3.98
CA GLY A 4 10.85 10.95 -4.42
C GLY A 4 10.74 9.43 -4.60
N TRP A 5 11.78 8.81 -5.16
CA TRP A 5 11.84 7.35 -5.33
C TRP A 5 11.86 6.60 -4.00
N LEU A 6 12.67 7.07 -3.03
CA LEU A 6 12.74 6.43 -1.72
C LEU A 6 11.41 6.57 -0.96
N ARG A 7 10.72 7.73 -1.09
CA ARG A 7 9.38 7.92 -0.53
C ARG A 7 8.39 6.92 -1.12
N GLN A 8 8.46 6.66 -2.42
CA GLN A 8 7.61 5.68 -3.09
C GLN A 8 7.89 4.26 -2.60
N GLU A 9 9.15 3.86 -2.44
CA GLU A 9 9.49 2.54 -1.90
C GLU A 9 8.90 2.33 -0.49
N TYR A 10 9.01 3.32 0.41
CA TYR A 10 8.40 3.22 1.74
C TYR A 10 6.87 3.10 1.68
N ARG A 11 6.21 3.85 0.80
CA ARG A 11 4.77 3.74 0.59
C ARG A 11 4.36 2.34 0.11
N GLU A 12 5.12 1.76 -0.81
CA GLU A 12 4.88 0.40 -1.29
C GLU A 12 5.07 -0.63 -0.17
N LEU A 13 6.08 -0.47 0.69
CA LEU A 13 6.30 -1.33 1.86
C LEU A 13 5.14 -1.23 2.86
N GLU A 14 4.62 -0.03 3.13
CA GLU A 14 3.47 0.14 4.02
C GLU A 14 2.20 -0.51 3.47
N LEU A 15 1.97 -0.45 2.14
CA LEU A 15 0.86 -1.16 1.51
C LEU A 15 1.00 -2.68 1.64
N LEU A 16 2.21 -3.22 1.44
CA LEU A 16 2.46 -4.65 1.62
C LEU A 16 2.26 -5.08 3.08
N ASN A 17 2.73 -4.27 4.05
CA ASN A 17 2.50 -4.53 5.46
C ASN A 17 1.02 -4.60 5.79
N GLU A 18 0.21 -3.69 5.25
CA GLU A 18 -1.23 -3.69 5.43
C GLU A 18 -1.89 -4.94 4.81
N VAL A 19 -1.45 -5.35 3.62
CA VAL A 19 -1.88 -6.62 3.01
C VAL A 19 -1.55 -7.81 3.91
N THR A 20 -0.32 -7.89 4.42
CA THR A 20 0.12 -8.97 5.32
C THR A 20 -0.70 -8.97 6.61
N ARG A 21 -0.99 -7.79 7.19
CA ARG A 21 -1.84 -7.66 8.39
C ARG A 21 -3.25 -8.18 8.12
N LEU A 22 -3.85 -7.81 7.00
CA LEU A 22 -5.19 -8.25 6.64
C LEU A 22 -5.24 -9.76 6.34
N LEU A 23 -4.21 -10.32 5.71
CA LEU A 23 -4.07 -11.77 5.47
C LEU A 23 -3.98 -12.53 6.79
N TYR A 24 -3.15 -12.04 7.72
CA TYR A 24 -3.02 -12.62 9.05
C TYR A 24 -4.36 -12.64 9.80
N HIS A 25 -5.15 -11.57 9.69
CA HIS A 25 -6.48 -11.50 10.29
C HIS A 25 -7.58 -12.17 9.47
N ARG A 26 -7.28 -12.80 8.32
CA ARG A 26 -8.26 -13.38 7.38
C ARG A 26 -9.34 -12.38 6.94
N LYS A 27 -8.97 -11.11 6.82
CA LYS A 27 -9.84 -9.99 6.39
C LYS A 27 -9.61 -9.55 4.95
N THR A 28 -8.70 -10.19 4.22
CA THR A 28 -8.46 -9.94 2.79
C THR A 28 -9.43 -10.71 1.91
N SER A 29 -9.86 -10.07 0.82
CA SER A 29 -10.50 -10.78 -0.31
C SER A 29 -9.54 -11.78 -0.96
N THR A 30 -10.07 -12.90 -1.45
CA THR A 30 -9.31 -13.88 -2.26
C THR A 30 -8.78 -13.30 -3.57
N SER A 31 -9.29 -12.14 -3.99
CA SER A 31 -8.82 -11.40 -5.17
C SER A 31 -7.51 -10.64 -4.96
N VAL A 32 -7.05 -10.47 -3.71
CA VAL A 32 -5.81 -9.75 -3.40
C VAL A 32 -4.63 -10.73 -3.39
N GLY A 33 -3.68 -10.55 -4.28
CA GLY A 33 -2.53 -11.43 -4.42
C GLY A 33 -1.67 -11.15 -5.66
N GLY A 34 -0.64 -11.96 -5.85
CA GLY A 34 0.29 -11.84 -6.97
C GLY A 34 1.61 -12.55 -6.69
N VAL A 35 2.37 -12.81 -7.76
CA VAL A 35 3.70 -13.43 -7.67
C VAL A 35 4.76 -12.38 -7.30
N ILE A 36 4.56 -11.14 -7.73
CA ILE A 36 5.49 -10.03 -7.50
C ILE A 36 4.82 -8.89 -6.73
N ARG A 37 5.63 -8.08 -6.03
CA ARG A 37 5.21 -6.91 -5.25
C ARG A 37 4.18 -6.04 -5.99
N LYS A 38 4.49 -5.66 -7.23
CA LYS A 38 3.64 -4.78 -8.05
C LYS A 38 2.24 -5.36 -8.26
N GLN A 39 2.12 -6.67 -8.47
CA GLN A 39 0.83 -7.34 -8.65
C GLN A 39 0.01 -7.33 -7.36
N VAL A 40 0.65 -7.63 -6.23
CA VAL A 40 -0.01 -7.60 -4.91
C VAL A 40 -0.54 -6.20 -4.59
N ILE A 41 0.29 -5.17 -4.79
CA ILE A 41 -0.11 -3.77 -4.57
C ILE A 41 -1.26 -3.37 -5.50
N TYR A 42 -1.17 -3.75 -6.78
CA TYR A 42 -2.22 -3.46 -7.76
C TYR A 42 -3.56 -4.10 -7.37
N THR A 43 -3.59 -5.41 -7.11
CA THR A 43 -4.83 -6.12 -6.74
C THR A 43 -5.40 -5.64 -5.41
N TYR A 44 -4.53 -5.29 -4.45
CA TYR A 44 -4.94 -4.67 -3.19
C TYR A 44 -5.64 -3.32 -3.40
N ARG A 45 -5.07 -2.43 -4.22
CA ARG A 45 -5.66 -1.12 -4.52
C ARG A 45 -7.00 -1.23 -5.25
N GLN A 46 -7.11 -2.17 -6.20
CA GLN A 46 -8.38 -2.45 -6.88
C GLN A 46 -9.48 -2.88 -5.89
N TRP A 47 -9.11 -3.60 -4.83
CA TRP A 47 -10.07 -4.03 -3.79
C TRP A 47 -10.45 -2.91 -2.81
N MET A 48 -9.49 -2.11 -2.34
CA MET A 48 -9.72 -1.06 -1.34
C MET A 48 -10.27 0.27 -1.91
N ARG A 49 -10.29 0.41 -3.24
CA ARG A 49 -10.44 1.66 -4.02
C ARG A 49 -9.16 2.50 -4.02
N ASP A 50 -8.90 3.18 -5.14
CA ASP A 50 -7.62 3.86 -5.41
C ASP A 50 -7.25 4.95 -4.39
N ASP A 51 -8.23 5.51 -3.68
CA ASP A 51 -8.00 6.58 -2.68
C ASP A 51 -7.73 6.06 -1.26
N PHE A 52 -7.72 4.75 -1.05
CA PHE A 52 -7.50 4.20 0.28
C PHE A 52 -6.05 4.40 0.74
N VAL A 53 -5.90 5.05 1.89
CA VAL A 53 -4.62 5.21 2.58
C VAL A 53 -4.69 4.44 3.90
N PRO A 54 -3.83 3.44 4.14
CA PRO A 54 -3.79 2.72 5.41
C PRO A 54 -3.57 3.67 6.59
N ASN A 55 -4.23 3.41 7.71
CA ASN A 55 -4.04 4.18 8.95
C ASN A 55 -2.60 4.07 9.50
N SER A 56 -1.88 3.01 9.14
CA SER A 56 -0.47 2.82 9.50
C SER A 56 0.48 3.77 8.77
N MET A 57 0.03 4.42 7.69
CA MET A 57 0.89 5.25 6.84
C MET A 57 1.47 6.44 7.62
N PRO A 58 2.80 6.54 7.75
CA PRO A 58 3.43 7.67 8.41
C PRO A 58 3.09 9.01 7.74
N LYS A 59 2.82 10.03 8.55
CA LYS A 59 2.39 11.37 8.08
C LYS A 59 3.34 11.98 7.03
N HIS A 60 4.64 11.73 7.15
CA HIS A 60 5.68 12.30 6.30
C HIS A 60 5.83 11.62 4.93
N ILE A 61 5.19 10.47 4.72
CA ILE A 61 5.12 9.78 3.41
C ILE A 61 3.68 9.60 2.92
N LYS A 62 2.68 10.19 3.59
CA LYS A 62 1.28 10.09 3.17
C LYS A 62 1.11 10.63 1.74
N TRP A 63 0.19 10.05 0.95
CA TRP A 63 -0.21 10.65 -0.32
C TRP A 63 -0.88 12.00 -0.08
N SER A 64 -0.48 13.00 -0.86
CA SER A 64 -1.17 14.28 -0.94
C SER A 64 -1.13 14.76 -2.39
N LYS A 65 -2.06 15.62 -2.80
CA LYS A 65 -2.04 16.21 -4.15
C LYS A 65 -0.76 17.01 -4.42
N GLU A 66 -0.15 17.53 -3.36
CA GLU A 66 1.11 18.27 -3.39
C GLU A 66 2.34 17.34 -3.45
N GLN A 67 2.17 16.07 -3.05
CA GLN A 67 3.21 15.05 -3.01
C GLN A 67 2.62 13.72 -3.52
N PRO A 68 2.39 13.62 -4.85
CA PRO A 68 1.88 12.41 -5.47
C PRO A 68 2.74 11.19 -5.15
#